data_AF-A0A326UCS2-F1
#
_entry.id   AF-A0A326UCS2-F1
#
_cell.length_a   1.000
_cell.length_b   1.000
_cell.length_c   1.000
_cell.angle_alpha   90.00
_cell.angle_beta   90.00
_cell.angle_gamma   90.00
#
_symmetry.space_group_name_H-M   'P 1'
#
loop_
_entity.id
_entity.type
_entity.pdbx_description
1 polymer ?
#
loop_
_entity_poly.entity_id
_entity_poly.type
_entity_poly.pdbx_seq_one_letter_code
_entity_poly.pdbx_strand_id
1 'polypeptide(L)'
;MTKGKQAKPRKHIPMRTCVSCHETKSKRELLRVVRTPEGKVVIDATGKKSGRGAYLCARLSCWQQAMKTRRIEQVLKVDSISEEDKAGLNEFIATLPKEQTVSTGSTNS
;
A
#
# COMPACT_ATOMS: atom_id res chain seq x y z
N MET A 1 -11.48 -46.01 -17.54
CA MET A 1 -11.41 -45.36 -16.21
C MET A 1 -10.81 -43.97 -16.37
N THR A 2 -11.65 -42.95 -16.45
CA THR A 2 -11.31 -41.54 -16.70
C THR A 2 -10.68 -40.91 -15.45
N LYS A 3 -9.40 -40.52 -15.52
CA LYS A 3 -8.72 -39.81 -14.42
C LYS A 3 -9.34 -38.42 -14.26
N GLY A 4 -10.04 -38.20 -13.15
CA GLY A 4 -10.65 -36.91 -12.80
C GLY A 4 -9.60 -35.81 -12.62
N LYS A 5 -9.79 -34.68 -13.30
CA LYS A 5 -8.98 -33.47 -13.14
C LYS A 5 -9.32 -32.84 -11.77
N GLN A 6 -8.37 -32.84 -10.85
CA GLN A 6 -8.50 -32.16 -9.56
C GLN A 6 -8.51 -30.63 -9.75
N ALA A 7 -9.50 -29.95 -9.15
CA ALA A 7 -9.59 -28.50 -9.17
C ALA A 7 -8.51 -27.87 -8.26
N LYS A 8 -7.78 -26.86 -8.77
CA LYS A 8 -6.73 -26.15 -8.04
C LYS A 8 -7.32 -25.48 -6.78
N PRO A 9 -6.67 -25.59 -5.60
CA PRO A 9 -7.14 -24.90 -4.40
C PRO A 9 -7.14 -23.39 -4.61
N ARG A 10 -8.21 -22.72 -4.15
CA ARG A 10 -8.31 -21.25 -4.16
C ARG A 10 -7.15 -20.70 -3.33
N LYS A 11 -6.23 -19.99 -3.98
CA LYS A 11 -5.05 -19.42 -3.30
C LYS A 11 -5.53 -18.37 -2.29
N HIS A 12 -5.18 -18.55 -1.02
CA HIS A 12 -5.41 -17.57 0.03
C HIS A 12 -4.75 -16.24 -0.36
N ILE A 13 -5.54 -15.16 -0.39
CA ILE A 13 -5.03 -13.82 -0.67
C ILE A 13 -4.60 -13.21 0.67
N PRO A 14 -3.32 -12.87 0.84
CA PRO A 14 -2.87 -12.28 2.09
C PRO A 14 -3.54 -10.93 2.34
N MET A 15 -4.05 -10.75 3.56
CA MET A 15 -4.55 -9.46 4.04
C MET A 15 -3.39 -8.61 4.57
N ARG A 16 -3.48 -7.30 4.39
CA ARG A 16 -2.47 -6.32 4.78
C ARG A 16 -3.15 -5.09 5.38
N THR A 17 -2.45 -4.40 6.26
CA THR A 17 -2.98 -3.23 6.97
C THR A 17 -2.35 -1.96 6.41
N CYS A 18 -3.18 -0.98 6.07
CA CYS A 18 -2.73 0.34 5.67
C CYS A 18 -2.06 1.03 6.87
N VAL A 19 -0.85 1.57 6.69
CA VAL A 19 -0.09 2.18 7.79
C VAL A 19 -0.59 3.58 8.19
N SER A 20 -1.48 4.17 7.39
CA SER A 20 -2.10 5.48 7.67
C SER A 20 -3.50 5.35 8.28
N CYS A 21 -4.42 4.64 7.62
CA CYS A 21 -5.81 4.52 8.10
C CYS A 21 -6.08 3.27 8.93
N HIS A 22 -5.11 2.35 9.03
CA HIS A 22 -5.22 1.10 9.80
C HIS A 22 -6.31 0.12 9.33
N GLU A 23 -6.99 0.39 8.20
CA GLU A 23 -7.87 -0.58 7.55
C GLU A 23 -7.08 -1.78 7.03
N THR A 24 -7.66 -2.97 7.18
CA THR A 24 -7.11 -4.22 6.65
C THR A 24 -7.80 -4.55 5.32
N LYS A 25 -7.02 -4.67 4.25
CA LYS A 25 -7.50 -4.96 2.88
C LYS A 25 -6.71 -6.09 2.25
N SER A 26 -7.20 -6.61 1.14
CA SER A 26 -6.43 -7.60 0.39
C SER A 26 -5.13 -6.96 -0.14
N LYS A 27 -4.06 -7.75 -0.30
CA LYS A 27 -2.78 -7.28 -0.87
C LYS A 27 -2.96 -6.51 -2.19
N ARG A 28 -3.99 -6.85 -2.98
CA ARG A 28 -4.24 -6.25 -4.31
C ARG A 28 -4.84 -4.84 -4.24
N GLU A 29 -5.47 -4.47 -3.13
CA GLU A 29 -6.08 -3.16 -2.93
C GLU A 29 -5.14 -2.15 -2.29
N LEU A 30 -3.96 -2.61 -1.85
CA LEU A 30 -2.95 -1.78 -1.25
C LEU A 30 -1.75 -1.63 -2.18
N LEU A 31 -1.17 -0.45 -2.14
CA LEU A 31 0.07 -0.11 -2.79
C LEU A 31 1.20 -0.26 -1.77
N ARG A 32 2.30 -0.88 -2.19
CA ARG A 32 3.49 -1.06 -1.35
C ARG A 32 4.50 0.02 -1.68
N VAL A 33 5.05 0.67 -0.66
CA VAL A 33 6.28 1.46 -0.73
C VAL A 33 7.39 0.67 -0.03
N VAL A 34 8.60 0.68 -0.59
CA VAL A 34 9.73 -0.11 -0.08
C VAL A 34 10.97 0.77 0.07
N ARG A 35 11.68 0.59 1.17
CA ARG A 35 13.07 1.02 1.30
C ARG A 35 13.98 -0.09 0.80
N THR A 36 14.63 0.16 -0.32
CA THR A 36 15.60 -0.73 -0.95
C THR A 36 16.89 -0.85 -0.12
N PRO A 37 17.71 -1.89 -0.32
CA PRO A 37 19.04 -1.99 0.30
C PRO A 37 19.94 -0.79 0.01
N GLU A 38 19.76 -0.15 -1.14
CA GLU A 38 20.49 1.06 -1.56
C GLU A 38 19.99 2.34 -0.85
N GLY A 39 19.04 2.21 0.07
CA GLY A 39 18.49 3.33 0.83
C GLY A 39 17.38 4.11 0.12
N LYS A 40 17.09 3.81 -1.15
CA LYS A 40 16.03 4.48 -1.92
C LYS A 40 14.64 4.04 -1.46
N VAL A 41 13.71 4.99 -1.41
CA VAL A 41 12.30 4.76 -1.08
C VAL A 41 11.46 4.86 -2.35
N VAL A 42 10.88 3.74 -2.78
CA VAL A 42 10.19 3.65 -4.07
C VAL A 42 8.87 2.88 -3.97
N ILE A 43 7.95 3.16 -4.90
CA ILE A 43 6.74 2.36 -5.08
C ILE A 43 7.12 0.96 -5.62
N ASP A 44 6.48 -0.07 -5.06
CA ASP A 44 6.60 -1.47 -5.46
C ASP A 44 5.22 -2.09 -5.73
N ALA A 45 4.68 -1.85 -6.92
CA ALA A 45 3.44 -2.49 -7.37
C ALA A 45 3.58 -4.02 -7.54
N THR A 46 4.80 -4.52 -7.74
CA THR A 46 5.05 -5.96 -7.98
C THR A 46 5.05 -6.77 -6.68
N GLY A 47 5.36 -6.12 -5.55
CA GLY A 47 5.58 -6.78 -4.27
C GLY A 47 6.82 -7.68 -4.25
N LYS A 48 7.75 -7.52 -5.21
CA LYS A 48 8.96 -8.34 -5.37
C LYS A 48 10.23 -7.61 -4.97
N LYS A 49 10.18 -6.28 -4.79
CA LYS A 49 11.39 -5.53 -4.41
C LYS A 49 11.83 -5.91 -3.00
N SER A 50 13.14 -6.12 -2.87
CA SER A 50 13.80 -6.42 -1.60
C SER A 50 13.78 -5.20 -0.67
N GLY A 51 13.72 -5.46 0.63
CA GLY A 51 13.79 -4.43 1.65
C GLY A 51 12.51 -4.28 2.48
N ARG A 52 12.54 -3.31 3.39
CA ARG A 52 11.45 -3.04 4.33
C ARG A 52 10.32 -2.36 3.59
N GLY A 53 9.09 -2.86 3.72
CA GLY A 53 7.93 -2.32 3.02
C GLY A 53 6.83 -1.83 3.95
N ALA A 54 6.09 -0.84 3.49
CA ALA A 54 4.85 -0.36 4.10
C ALA A 54 3.73 -0.44 3.06
N TYR A 55 2.50 -0.69 3.52
CA TYR A 55 1.32 -0.76 2.66
C TYR A 55 0.42 0.45 2.92
N LEU A 56 -0.09 1.06 1.86
CA LEU A 56 -1.04 2.16 1.90
C LEU A 56 -2.21 1.88 0.97
N CYS A 57 -3.39 2.39 1.29
CA CYS A 57 -4.53 2.31 0.39
C CYS A 57 -4.23 3.02 -0.94
N ALA A 58 -4.82 2.54 -2.03
CA ALA A 58 -4.75 3.19 -3.34
C ALA A 58 -5.62 4.46 -3.43
N ARG A 59 -5.47 5.36 -2.45
CA ARG A 59 -6.27 6.58 -2.31
C ARG A 59 -5.44 7.75 -1.80
N LEU A 60 -5.70 8.94 -2.33
CA LEU A 60 -4.88 10.13 -2.07
C LEU A 60 -4.73 10.45 -0.56
N SER A 61 -5.81 10.35 0.21
CA SER A 61 -5.83 10.76 1.62
C SER A 61 -4.85 9.96 2.49
N CYS A 62 -4.70 8.65 2.24
CA CYS A 62 -3.75 7.81 2.98
C CYS A 62 -2.30 8.23 2.74
N TRP A 63 -1.97 8.58 1.50
CA TRP A 63 -0.61 8.97 1.15
C TRP A 63 -0.26 10.36 1.67
N GLN A 64 -1.17 11.33 1.52
CA GLN A 64 -0.97 12.67 2.06
C GLN A 64 -0.81 12.64 3.58
N GLN A 65 -1.66 11.89 4.28
CA GLN A 65 -1.55 11.75 5.73
C GLN A 65 -0.23 11.09 6.13
N ALA A 66 0.17 10.01 5.45
CA ALA A 66 1.40 9.30 5.76
C ALA A 66 2.66 10.13 5.51
N MET A 67 2.69 10.93 4.44
CA MET A 67 3.77 11.88 4.15
C MET A 67 3.81 13.01 5.20
N LYS A 68 2.65 13.63 5.49
CA LYS A 68 2.54 14.73 6.48
C LYS A 68 3.00 14.32 7.88
N THR A 69 2.64 13.11 8.30
CA THR A 69 2.95 12.58 9.65
C THR A 69 4.29 11.85 9.72
N ARG A 70 5.04 11.82 8.61
CA ARG A 70 6.29 11.06 8.48
C ARG A 70 6.14 9.57 8.82
N ARG A 71 4.96 9.01 8.56
CA ARG A 71 4.61 7.63 8.91
C ARG A 71 5.35 6.64 8.03
N ILE A 72 5.59 6.99 6.76
CA ILE A 72 6.38 6.18 5.83
C ILE A 72 7.79 6.02 6.39
N GLU A 73 8.42 7.11 6.84
CA GLU A 73 9.76 7.10 7.43
C GLU A 73 9.86 6.18 8.64
N GLN A 74 8.92 6.34 9.57
CA GLN A 74 8.86 5.54 10.79
C GLN A 74 8.74 4.03 10.52
N VAL A 75 7.87 3.65 9.58
CA VAL A 75 7.63 2.23 9.25
C VAL A 75 8.78 1.66 8.46
N LEU A 76 9.34 2.43 7.52
CA LEU A 76 10.50 2.03 6.72
C LEU A 76 11.84 2.12 7.48
N LYS A 77 11.84 2.69 8.69
CA LYS A 77 13.02 2.91 9.54
C LYS A 77 14.08 3.73 8.81
N VAL A 78 13.66 4.84 8.19
CA VAL A 78 14.57 5.84 7.61
C VAL A 78 14.47 7.13 8.43
N ASP A 79 15.59 7.82 8.59
CA ASP A 79 15.60 9.11 9.28
C ASP A 79 14.94 10.19 8.41
N SER A 80 15.21 10.17 7.10
CA SER A 80 14.57 11.03 6.12
C SER A 80 14.50 10.36 4.74
N ILE A 81 13.45 10.68 3.98
CA ILE A 81 13.36 10.36 2.55
C ILE A 81 14.07 11.47 1.78
N SER A 82 14.88 11.12 0.79
CA SER A 82 15.55 12.09 -0.08
C SER A 82 14.55 12.96 -0.82
N GLU A 83 14.94 14.16 -1.22
CA GLU A 83 14.04 15.05 -1.98
C GLU A 83 13.69 14.47 -3.36
N GLU A 84 14.62 13.73 -3.97
CA GLU A 84 14.37 12.99 -5.23
C GLU A 84 13.29 11.92 -5.05
N ASP A 85 13.41 11.08 -4.02
CA ASP A 85 12.43 10.04 -3.76
C ASP A 85 11.07 10.64 -3.35
N LYS A 86 11.06 11.73 -2.57
CA LYS A 86 9.83 12.47 -2.24
C LYS A 86 9.15 13.02 -3.49
N ALA A 87 9.91 13.60 -4.42
CA ALA A 87 9.37 14.11 -5.68
C ALA A 87 8.70 12.97 -6.47
N GLY A 88 9.38 11.83 -6.64
CA GLY A 88 8.81 10.67 -7.32
C GLY A 88 7.57 10.10 -6.61
N LEU A 89 7.56 10.08 -5.27
CA LEU A 89 6.36 9.72 -4.51
C LEU A 89 5.23 10.72 -4.75
N ASN A 90 5.50 12.02 -4.73
CA ASN A 90 4.49 13.06 -4.94
C ASN A 90 3.88 13.02 -6.35
N GLU A 91 4.70 12.79 -7.38
CA GLU A 91 4.23 12.58 -8.75
C GLU A 91 3.28 11.38 -8.83
N PHE A 92 3.67 10.25 -8.23
CA PHE A 92 2.80 9.08 -8.17
C PHE A 92 1.50 9.36 -7.40
N ILE A 93 1.59 10.03 -6.25
CA ILE A 93 0.45 10.40 -5.41
C ILE A 93 -0.53 11.30 -6.18
N ALA A 94 -0.04 12.21 -7.03
CA ALA A 94 -0.88 13.07 -7.84
C ALA A 94 -1.75 12.30 -8.86
N THR A 95 -1.36 11.07 -9.21
CA THR A 95 -2.16 10.19 -10.10
C THR A 95 -3.25 9.41 -9.37
N LEU A 96 -3.24 9.38 -8.03
CA LEU A 96 -4.22 8.61 -7.28
C LEU A 96 -5.60 9.27 -7.29
N PRO A 97 -6.68 8.47 -7.28
CA PRO A 97 -8.02 9.01 -7.19
C PRO A 97 -8.18 9.82 -5.90
N LYS A 98 -8.72 11.02 -6.03
CA LYS A 98 -9.28 11.78 -4.91
C LYS A 98 -10.51 11.00 -4.44
N GLU A 99 -10.56 10.71 -3.13
CA GLU A 99 -11.64 9.94 -2.52
C GLU A 99 -13.01 10.40 -3.02
N GLN A 100 -13.83 9.48 -3.55
CA GLN A 100 -15.28 9.68 -3.57
C GLN A 100 -15.77 9.40 -2.15
N THR A 101 -16.32 10.42 -1.51
CA THR A 101 -17.07 10.28 -0.26
C THR A 101 -18.30 9.42 -0.49
N VAL A 102 -18.17 8.09 -0.53
CA VAL A 102 -19.31 7.22 -0.28
C VAL A 102 -19.56 7.24 1.21
N SER A 103 -20.39 8.21 1.61
CA SER A 103 -21.18 8.14 2.83
C SER A 103 -22.04 6.89 2.78
N THR A 104 -21.52 5.77 3.30
CA THR A 104 -22.42 4.73 3.81
C THR A 104 -22.73 5.09 5.24
N GLY A 105 -23.65 6.04 5.40
CA GLY A 105 -24.49 6.04 6.57
C GLY A 105 -25.27 4.72 6.55
N SER A 106 -24.99 3.86 7.52
CA SER A 106 -25.92 2.83 7.93
C SER A 106 -25.95 2.87 9.46
N THR A 107 -26.72 3.82 9.96
CA THR A 107 -27.52 3.61 11.17
C THR A 107 -28.20 2.25 11.06
N ASN A 108 -28.15 1.45 12.13
CA ASN A 108 -29.22 0.52 12.47
C ASN A 108 -29.17 0.23 13.98
N SER A 109 -30.24 0.72 14.63
CA SER A 109 -30.82 0.36 15.93
C SER A 109 -30.01 0.56 17.20
#